data_AF-A0A352S9X8-F1
#
_entry.id   AF-A0A352S9X8-F1
#
_cell.length_a   1.000
_cell.length_b   1.000
_cell.length_c   1.000
_cell.angle_alpha   90.00
_cell.angle_beta   90.00
_cell.angle_gamma   90.00
#
_symmetry.space_group_name_H-M   'P 1'
#
loop_
_entity.id
_entity.type
_entity.pdbx_description
1 polymer ?
#
loop_
_entity_poly.entity_id
_entity_poly.type
_entity_poly.pdbx_seq_one_letter_code
_entity_poly.pdbx_strand_id
1 'polypeptide(L)'
;MSTAHPLNQAVIAQALYDLRNGQLRRCKLMGFGEAELDALKHPALISVLANANVSWCSVTVNREVLRRLLQQAQDVEKEIATVDRMLRLGASTEMVSKFYG
;
A
#
# COMPACT_ATOMS: atom_id res chain seq x y z
N MET A 1 -22.53 -19.88 6.91
CA MET A 1 -21.98 -18.65 7.50
C MET A 1 -21.43 -17.84 6.36
N SER A 2 -22.07 -16.74 6.00
CA SER A 2 -21.65 -15.92 4.85
C SER A 2 -20.34 -15.24 5.21
N THR A 3 -19.25 -15.69 4.60
CA THR A 3 -17.92 -15.11 4.78
C THR A 3 -17.93 -13.74 4.11
N ALA A 4 -17.98 -12.68 4.91
CA ALA A 4 -17.82 -11.31 4.45
C ALA A 4 -16.59 -11.19 3.53
N HIS A 5 -16.71 -10.40 2.46
CA HIS A 5 -15.64 -10.31 1.48
C HIS A 5 -14.43 -9.55 2.07
N PRO A 6 -13.23 -10.16 2.14
CA PRO A 6 -12.09 -9.56 2.84
C PRO A 6 -11.63 -8.24 2.22
N LEU A 7 -11.83 -8.07 0.91
CA LEU A 7 -11.53 -6.80 0.23
C LEU A 7 -12.47 -5.67 0.68
N ASN A 8 -13.76 -5.95 0.88
CA ASN A 8 -14.72 -4.95 1.35
C ASN A 8 -14.30 -4.45 2.75
N GLN A 9 -13.90 -5.38 3.62
CA GLN A 9 -13.42 -5.05 4.96
C GLN A 9 -12.13 -4.21 4.93
N ALA A 10 -11.16 -4.58 4.09
CA ALA A 10 -9.91 -3.84 3.95
C ALA A 10 -10.14 -2.41 3.45
N VAL A 11 -11.00 -2.23 2.44
CA VAL A 11 -11.32 -0.91 1.89
C VAL A 11 -12.09 -0.06 2.89
N ILE A 12 -13.04 -0.62 3.64
CA ILE A 12 -13.73 0.10 4.72
C ILE A 12 -12.76 0.51 5.83
N ALA A 13 -11.90 -0.38 6.28
CA ALA A 13 -10.92 -0.06 7.32
C ALA A 13 -10.03 1.11 6.90
N GLN A 14 -9.56 1.08 5.63
CA GLN A 14 -8.76 2.17 5.07
C GLN A 14 -9.55 3.48 4.94
N ALA A 15 -10.78 3.42 4.45
CA ALA A 15 -11.64 4.60 4.32
C ALA A 15 -11.95 5.25 5.66
N LEU A 16 -12.21 4.46 6.71
CA LEU A 16 -12.44 4.98 8.06
C LEU A 16 -11.18 5.60 8.66
N TYR A 17 -10.01 4.99 8.42
CA TYR A 17 -8.73 5.56 8.84
C TYR A 17 -8.49 6.93 8.18
N ASP A 18 -8.68 7.02 6.86
CA ASP A 18 -8.50 8.26 6.10
C ASP A 18 -9.53 9.32 6.53
N LEU A 19 -10.80 8.95 6.74
CA LEU A 19 -11.84 9.85 7.26
C LEU A 19 -11.49 10.41 8.64
N ARG A 20 -11.04 9.55 9.56
CA ARG A 20 -10.64 9.96 10.91
C ARG A 20 -9.48 10.96 10.91
N ASN A 21 -8.61 10.87 9.89
CA ASN A 21 -7.48 11.79 9.70
C ASN A 21 -7.82 13.01 8.84
N GLY A 22 -9.10 13.23 8.48
CA GLY A 22 -9.54 14.34 7.64
C GLY A 22 -9.12 14.20 6.17
N GLN A 23 -8.69 13.02 5.74
CA GLN A 23 -8.14 12.76 4.41
C GLN A 23 -9.25 12.39 3.40
N LEU A 24 -10.28 13.24 3.30
CA LEU A 24 -11.42 13.04 2.39
C LEU A 24 -10.98 12.84 0.93
N ARG A 25 -9.91 13.52 0.50
CA ARG A 25 -9.35 13.38 -0.84
C ARG A 25 -8.90 11.94 -1.14
N ARG A 26 -8.33 11.24 -0.15
CA ARG A 26 -7.91 9.83 -0.31
C ARG A 26 -9.10 8.90 -0.46
N CYS A 27 -10.18 9.17 0.28
CA CYS A 27 -11.41 8.41 0.13
C CYS A 27 -12.04 8.63 -1.26
N LYS A 28 -12.06 9.87 -1.77
CA LYS A 28 -12.49 10.13 -3.15
C LYS A 28 -11.62 9.43 -4.20
N LEU A 29 -10.30 9.35 -3.98
CA LEU A 29 -9.38 8.60 -4.87
C LEU A 29 -9.64 7.09 -4.87
N MET A 30 -10.17 6.53 -3.78
CA MET A 30 -10.62 5.13 -3.72
C MET A 30 -11.93 4.90 -4.48
N GLY A 31 -12.59 5.96 -4.96
CA GLY A 31 -13.85 5.88 -5.71
C GLY A 31 -15.10 6.12 -4.86
N PHE A 32 -14.96 6.53 -3.58
CA PHE A 32 -16.12 6.91 -2.78
C PHE A 32 -16.69 8.26 -3.25
N GLY A 33 -17.99 8.29 -3.51
CA GLY A 33 -18.73 9.53 -3.72
C GLY A 33 -19.18 10.15 -2.40
N GLU A 34 -19.88 11.28 -2.48
CA GLU A 34 -20.27 12.05 -1.29
C GLU A 34 -21.36 11.34 -0.47
N ALA A 35 -22.31 10.69 -1.14
CA ALA A 35 -23.36 9.92 -0.48
C ALA A 35 -22.78 8.72 0.29
N GLU A 36 -21.78 8.03 -0.27
CA GLU A 36 -21.11 6.92 0.40
C GLU A 36 -20.27 7.41 1.59
N LEU A 37 -19.58 8.56 1.46
CA LEU A 37 -18.81 9.15 2.56
C LEU A 37 -19.71 9.62 3.71
N ASP A 38 -20.89 10.16 3.40
CA ASP A 38 -21.89 10.49 4.42
C ASP A 38 -22.45 9.24 5.09
N ALA A 39 -22.68 8.16 4.34
CA ALA A 39 -23.10 6.88 4.91
C ALA A 39 -22.06 6.29 5.87
N LEU A 40 -20.76 6.48 5.61
CA LEU A 40 -19.66 6.04 6.49
C LEU A 40 -19.61 6.79 7.83
N LYS A 41 -20.41 7.84 8.04
CA LYS A 41 -20.58 8.47 9.36
C LYS A 41 -21.46 7.63 10.31
N HIS A 42 -22.23 6.69 9.78
CA HIS A 42 -23.16 5.88 10.55
C HIS A 42 -22.64 4.44 10.76
N PRO A 43 -22.35 4.01 12.00
CA PRO A 43 -21.80 2.68 12.29
C PRO A 43 -22.61 1.50 11.74
N ALA A 44 -23.94 1.64 11.68
CA ALA A 44 -24.82 0.61 11.13
C ALA A 44 -24.55 0.38 9.63
N LEU A 45 -24.36 1.45 8.85
CA LEU A 45 -24.11 1.35 7.40
C LEU A 45 -22.72 0.80 7.10
N ILE A 46 -21.72 1.17 7.90
CA ILE A 46 -20.38 0.58 7.84
C ILE A 46 -20.46 -0.95 7.97
N SER A 47 -21.22 -1.44 8.97
CA SER A 47 -21.37 -2.89 9.21
C SER A 47 -22.03 -3.59 8.02
N VAL A 48 -23.04 -2.98 7.41
CA VAL A 48 -23.71 -3.54 6.22
C VAL A 48 -22.75 -3.64 5.04
N LEU A 49 -21.97 -2.58 4.77
CA LEU A 49 -21.02 -2.57 3.66
C LEU A 49 -19.85 -3.54 3.88
N ALA A 50 -19.30 -3.60 5.10
CA ALA A 50 -18.20 -4.49 5.44
C ALA A 50 -18.62 -5.96 5.42
N ASN A 51 -19.85 -6.27 5.82
CA ASN A 51 -20.39 -7.63 5.89
C ASN A 51 -21.26 -8.01 4.69
N ALA A 52 -21.24 -7.21 3.62
CA ALA A 52 -21.98 -7.51 2.41
C ALA A 52 -21.50 -8.85 1.81
N ASN A 53 -22.46 -9.70 1.42
CA ASN A 53 -22.18 -10.99 0.77
C ASN A 53 -21.67 -10.83 -0.68
N VAL A 54 -21.82 -9.63 -1.26
CA VAL A 54 -21.37 -9.30 -2.62
C VAL A 54 -20.13 -8.42 -2.51
N SER A 55 -19.12 -8.73 -3.32
CA SER A 55 -17.94 -7.87 -3.47
C SER A 55 -18.32 -6.60 -4.23
N TRP A 56 -18.25 -5.46 -3.56
CA TRP A 56 -18.35 -4.15 -4.21
C TRP A 56 -16.96 -3.53 -4.44
N CYS A 57 -15.90 -4.09 -3.85
CA CYS A 57 -14.52 -3.79 -4.19
C CYS A 57 -13.95 -4.77 -5.21
N SER A 58 -13.34 -4.24 -6.27
CA SER A 58 -12.46 -4.99 -7.16
C SER A 58 -11.03 -4.49 -7.01
N VAL A 59 -10.07 -5.41 -6.85
CA VAL A 59 -8.64 -5.07 -6.76
C VAL A 59 -7.90 -5.89 -7.81
N THR A 60 -7.16 -5.19 -8.67
CA THR A 60 -6.25 -5.80 -9.64
C THR A 60 -4.81 -5.49 -9.27
N VAL A 61 -4.00 -6.52 -9.06
CA VAL A 61 -2.57 -6.35 -8.78
C VAL A 61 -1.84 -6.14 -10.11
N ASN A 62 -1.19 -4.98 -10.28
CA ASN A 62 -0.27 -4.77 -11.39
C ASN A 62 1.02 -5.56 -11.14
N ARG A 63 1.08 -6.77 -11.69
CA ARG A 63 2.21 -7.71 -11.50
C ARG A 63 3.53 -7.17 -12.04
N GLU A 64 3.50 -6.38 -13.10
CA GLU A 64 4.71 -5.80 -13.69
C GLU A 64 5.33 -4.77 -12.75
N VAL A 65 4.52 -3.83 -12.26
CA VAL A 65 4.97 -2.83 -11.29
C VAL A 65 5.43 -3.49 -10.00
N LEU A 66 4.65 -4.46 -9.49
CA LEU A 66 5.03 -5.21 -8.29
C LEU A 66 6.40 -5.89 -8.46
N ARG A 67 6.63 -6.56 -9.59
CA ARG A 67 7.88 -7.26 -9.87
C ARG A 67 9.06 -6.29 -10.00
N ARG A 68 8.85 -5.14 -10.64
CA ARG A 68 9.88 -4.08 -10.74
C ARG A 68 10.24 -3.52 -9.37
N LEU A 69 9.26 -3.26 -8.50
CA LEU A 69 9.51 -2.78 -7.14
C LEU A 69 10.29 -3.81 -6.31
N LEU A 70 9.95 -5.10 -6.42
CA LEU A 70 10.70 -6.16 -5.74
C LEU A 70 12.13 -6.31 -6.27
N GLN A 71 12.34 -6.16 -7.58
CA GLN A 71 13.67 -6.18 -8.18
C GLN A 71 14.51 -4.98 -7.74
N GLN A 72 13.94 -3.77 -7.75
CA GLN A 72 14.61 -2.58 -7.25
C GLN A 72 15.03 -2.74 -5.78
N ALA A 73 14.17 -3.29 -4.92
CA ALA A 73 14.53 -3.55 -3.54
C ALA A 73 15.72 -4.54 -3.42
N GLN A 74 15.72 -5.62 -4.22
CA GLN A 74 16.83 -6.58 -4.25
C GLN A 74 18.12 -5.99 -4.83
N ASP A 75 18.01 -5.11 -5.83
CA ASP A 75 19.16 -4.48 -6.45
C ASP A 75 19.80 -3.47 -5.51
N VAL A 76 19.01 -2.71 -4.74
CA VAL A 76 19.49 -1.85 -3.64
C VAL A 76 20.19 -2.69 -2.55
N GLU A 77 19.63 -3.84 -2.16
CA GLU A 77 20.30 -4.73 -1.18
C GLU A 77 21.63 -5.27 -1.71
N LYS A 78 21.70 -5.65 -3.00
CA LYS A 78 22.94 -6.10 -3.63
C LYS A 78 23.97 -4.97 -3.74
N GLU A 79 23.53 -3.76 -4.04
CA GLU A 79 24.37 -2.58 -4.10
C GLU A 79 24.99 -2.31 -2.72
N ILE A 80 24.19 -2.29 -1.66
CA ILE A 80 24.65 -2.16 -0.27
C ILE A 80 25.65 -3.28 0.08
N ALA A 81 25.31 -4.54 -0.22
CA ALA A 81 26.20 -5.68 0.06
C ALA A 81 27.53 -5.61 -0.72
N THR A 82 27.51 -5.06 -1.94
CA THR A 82 28.69 -4.87 -2.77
C THR A 82 29.58 -3.75 -2.22
N VAL A 83 28.98 -2.63 -1.82
CA VAL A 83 29.67 -1.52 -1.13
C VAL A 83 30.31 -2.01 0.17
N ASP A 84 29.57 -2.74 1.01
CA ASP A 84 30.08 -3.31 2.27
C ASP A 84 31.26 -4.27 2.02
N ARG A 85 31.17 -5.09 0.97
CA ARG A 85 32.26 -5.99 0.59
C ARG A 85 33.49 -5.22 0.12
N MET A 86 33.32 -4.16 -0.67
CA MET A 86 34.42 -3.30 -1.11
C MET A 86 35.11 -2.61 0.08
N LEU A 87 34.33 -2.09 1.02
CA LEU A 87 34.85 -1.50 2.26
C LEU A 87 35.64 -2.54 3.10
N ARG A 88 35.12 -3.77 3.24
CA ARG A 88 35.85 -4.86 3.96
C ARG A 88 37.14 -5.28 3.27
N LEU A 89 37.21 -5.19 1.95
CA LEU A 89 38.41 -5.49 1.17
C LEU A 89 39.39 -4.31 1.12
N GLY A 90 39.12 -3.21 1.84
CA GLY A 90 40.03 -2.07 1.97
C GLY A 90 39.88 -1.01 0.87
N ALA A 91 38.78 -0.99 0.13
CA ALA A 91 38.49 0.11 -0.78
C ALA A 91 38.35 1.43 0.00
N SER A 92 39.00 2.50 -0.46
CA SER A 92 38.86 3.81 0.17
C SER A 92 37.43 4.33 0.00
N THR A 93 36.97 5.09 1.00
CA THR A 93 35.66 5.75 0.98
C THR A 93 35.48 6.67 -0.23
N GLU A 94 36.57 7.26 -0.73
CA GLU A 94 36.60 8.05 -1.97
C GLU A 94 36.34 7.23 -3.24
N MET A 95 36.80 5.97 -3.30
CA MET A 95 36.50 5.08 -4.42
C MET A 95 35.02 4.66 -4.42
N VAL A 96 34.49 4.31 -3.26
CA VAL A 96 33.08 3.91 -3.11
C VAL A 96 32.15 5.07 -3.47
N SER A 97 32.44 6.28 -2.97
CA SER A 97 31.66 7.49 -3.26
C SER A 97 31.69 7.90 -4.74
N LYS A 98 32.68 7.45 -5.53
CA LYS A 98 32.77 7.76 -6.96
C LYS A 98 31.93 6.81 -7.84
N PHE A 99 31.65 5.61 -7.36
CA PHE A 99 30.91 4.59 -8.09
C PHE A 99 29.46 4.40 -7.60
N TYR A 100 29.19 4.73 -6.34
CA TYR A 100 27.91 4.48 -5.66
C TYR A 100 27.39 5.69 -4.85
N GLY A 101 27.93 6.89 -5.09
CA GLY A 101 27.56 8.14 -4.40
C GLY A 101 26.82 9.13 -5.29
#